data_AF-A0A428P9F9-F1
#
_entry.id   AF-A0A428P9F9-F1
#
_cell.length_a   1.000
_cell.length_b   1.000
_cell.length_c   1.000
_cell.angle_alpha   90.00
_cell.angle_beta   90.00
_cell.angle_gamma   90.00
#
_symmetry.space_group_name_H-M   'P 1'
#
loop_
_entity.id
_entity.type
_entity.pdbx_description
1 polymer ?
#
loop_
_entity_poly.entity_id
_entity_poly.type
_entity_poly.pdbx_seq_one_letter_code
_entity_poly.pdbx_strand_id
1 'polypeptide(L)'
;MVASGFGIAAQLPYLKKLMHEYNNRKARTRRVHLVWKLRNLSLATAIEELLNAALVDDTLDDGYILKISIYVENLPKGDDLSPRATIIKGSPNLEAITREEVEGRYVRKVQKEAKEREDMIVLVSASVQVRSEMREIVRNYLDHRVELKELDYQPDE
;
A
#
# COMPACT_ATOMS: atom_id res chain seq x y z
N MET A 1 0.75 1.43 3.11
CA MET A 1 0.12 0.25 3.76
C MET A 1 0.93 -0.97 3.37
N VAL A 2 1.37 -1.79 4.33
CA VAL A 2 2.25 -2.95 4.09
C VAL A 2 1.60 -4.20 4.66
N ALA A 3 1.37 -5.22 3.84
CA ALA A 3 0.79 -6.49 4.27
C ALA A 3 1.64 -7.69 3.83
N SER A 4 1.58 -8.79 4.58
CA SER A 4 1.98 -10.11 4.10
C SER A 4 0.83 -11.10 4.21
N GLY A 5 0.73 -12.05 3.28
CA GLY A 5 -0.27 -13.14 3.35
C GLY A 5 -1.68 -12.62 3.65
N PHE A 6 -2.34 -13.22 4.64
CA PHE A 6 -3.68 -12.85 5.10
C PHE A 6 -3.75 -11.49 5.82
N GLY A 7 -2.61 -10.86 6.13
CA GLY A 7 -2.56 -9.55 6.74
C GLY A 7 -3.29 -8.46 5.92
N ILE A 8 -3.48 -8.69 4.62
CA ILE A 8 -4.31 -7.83 3.76
C ILE A 8 -5.75 -7.70 4.28
N ALA A 9 -6.29 -8.74 4.92
CA ALA A 9 -7.67 -8.75 5.42
C ALA A 9 -7.91 -7.62 6.43
N ALA A 10 -6.90 -7.31 7.25
CA ALA A 10 -6.94 -6.21 8.20
C ALA A 10 -6.93 -4.83 7.53
N GLN A 11 -6.39 -4.72 6.30
CA GLN A 11 -6.19 -3.47 5.59
C GLN A 11 -7.36 -3.09 4.68
N LEU A 12 -8.08 -4.08 4.14
CA LEU A 12 -9.16 -3.87 3.18
C LEU A 12 -10.28 -2.95 3.71
N PRO A 13 -10.74 -3.03 4.97
CA PRO A 13 -11.73 -2.10 5.50
C PRO A 13 -11.25 -0.64 5.50
N TYR A 14 -9.97 -0.42 5.85
CA TYR A 14 -9.37 0.91 5.84
C TYR A 14 -9.23 1.44 4.41
N LEU A 15 -8.77 0.60 3.48
CA LEU A 15 -8.65 0.96 2.07
C LEU A 15 -10.01 1.37 1.49
N LYS A 16 -11.06 0.57 1.72
CA LYS A 16 -12.42 0.88 1.26
C LYS A 16 -12.93 2.20 1.84
N LYS A 17 -12.69 2.45 3.12
CA LYS A 17 -13.06 3.72 3.77
C LYS A 17 -12.32 4.91 3.15
N LEU A 18 -11.01 4.78 2.91
CA LEU A 18 -10.20 5.83 2.29
C LEU A 18 -10.69 6.18 0.88
N MET A 19 -10.98 5.18 0.05
CA MET A 19 -11.50 5.41 -1.31
C MET A 19 -12.88 6.07 -1.26
N HIS A 20 -13.76 5.61 -0.37
CA HIS A 20 -15.09 6.21 -0.19
C HIS A 20 -15.02 7.68 0.28
N GLU A 21 -14.16 8.00 1.24
CA GLU A 21 -13.97 9.38 1.72
C GLU A 21 -13.33 10.28 0.65
N TYR A 22 -12.41 9.75 -0.15
CA TYR A 22 -11.81 10.46 -1.28
C TYR A 22 -12.86 10.81 -2.35
N ASN A 23 -13.66 9.83 -2.76
CA ASN A 23 -14.73 10.02 -3.75
C ASN A 23 -15.79 11.02 -3.32
N ASN A 24 -16.05 11.10 -2.01
CA ASN A 24 -16.96 12.09 -1.43
C ASN A 24 -16.31 13.46 -1.16
N ARG A 25 -15.06 13.69 -1.58
CA ARG A 25 -14.27 14.91 -1.34
C ARG A 25 -14.11 15.27 0.14
N LYS A 26 -14.17 14.27 1.01
CA LYS A 26 -14.01 14.40 2.47
C LYS A 26 -12.61 14.04 2.94
N ALA A 27 -11.87 13.24 2.17
CA ALA A 27 -10.51 12.87 2.52
C ALA A 27 -9.50 13.96 2.15
N ARG A 28 -8.52 14.17 3.04
CA ARG A 28 -7.28 14.92 2.74
C ARG A 28 -6.19 14.03 2.15
N THR A 29 -6.40 12.72 2.13
CA THR A 29 -5.43 11.73 1.65
C THR A 29 -5.13 11.95 0.18
N ARG A 30 -3.86 12.28 -0.12
CA ARG A 30 -3.41 12.56 -1.49
C ARG A 30 -2.77 11.36 -2.17
N ARG A 31 -2.36 10.35 -1.41
CA ARG A 31 -1.68 9.16 -1.92
C ARG A 31 -1.82 7.97 -0.98
N VAL A 32 -2.08 6.81 -1.55
CA VAL A 32 -2.12 5.51 -0.87
C VAL A 32 -1.28 4.52 -1.68
N HIS A 33 -0.20 4.02 -1.08
CA HIS A 33 0.56 2.90 -1.64
C HIS A 33 0.31 1.65 -0.80
N LEU A 34 -0.31 0.64 -1.41
CA LEU A 34 -0.48 -0.69 -0.84
C LEU A 34 0.63 -1.61 -1.38
N VAL A 35 1.46 -2.10 -0.46
CA VAL A 35 2.52 -3.09 -0.72
C VAL A 35 2.08 -4.40 -0.08
N TRP A 36 1.93 -5.45 -0.89
CA TRP A 36 1.46 -6.74 -0.42
C TRP A 36 2.42 -7.86 -0.78
N LYS A 37 3.01 -8.51 0.22
CA LYS A 37 3.94 -9.63 0.06
C LYS A 37 3.20 -10.98 0.16
N LEU A 38 3.44 -11.86 -0.80
CA LEU A 38 2.81 -13.17 -0.92
C LEU A 38 3.83 -14.26 -1.23
N ARG A 39 3.56 -15.49 -0.75
CA ARG A 39 4.31 -16.68 -1.16
C ARG A 39 3.91 -17.16 -2.56
N ASN A 40 2.61 -17.13 -2.86
CA ASN A 40 2.00 -17.56 -4.11
C ASN A 40 0.79 -16.68 -4.48
N LEU A 41 0.27 -16.85 -5.69
CA LEU A 41 -0.87 -16.08 -6.21
C LEU A 41 -2.24 -16.54 -5.70
N SER A 42 -2.36 -17.71 -5.04
CA SER A 42 -3.66 -18.29 -4.68
C SER A 42 -4.52 -17.34 -3.84
N LEU A 43 -3.90 -16.62 -2.91
CA LEU A 43 -4.61 -15.62 -2.11
C LEU A 43 -4.96 -14.37 -2.93
N ALA A 44 -4.11 -13.96 -3.87
CA ALA A 44 -4.35 -12.80 -4.73
C ALA A 44 -5.54 -13.05 -5.67
N THR A 45 -5.61 -14.24 -6.28
CA THR A 45 -6.74 -14.67 -7.12
C THR A 45 -8.05 -14.72 -6.32
N ALA A 46 -8.01 -15.21 -5.08
CA ALA A 46 -9.22 -15.32 -4.25
C ALA A 46 -9.82 -13.95 -3.86
N ILE A 47 -9.04 -12.87 -3.87
CA ILE A 47 -9.51 -11.52 -3.52
C ILE A 47 -9.41 -10.53 -4.68
N GLU A 48 -9.22 -11.04 -5.90
CA GLU A 48 -9.07 -10.24 -7.11
C GLU A 48 -10.24 -9.28 -7.31
N GLU A 49 -11.48 -9.76 -7.18
CA GLU A 49 -12.68 -8.95 -7.32
C GLU A 49 -12.70 -7.77 -6.35
N LEU A 50 -12.23 -7.99 -5.12
CA LEU A 50 -12.17 -6.95 -4.09
C LEU A 50 -11.08 -5.92 -4.36
N LEU A 51 -9.92 -6.35 -4.87
CA LEU A 51 -8.86 -5.43 -5.30
C LEU A 51 -9.30 -4.62 -6.52
N ASN A 52 -9.95 -5.26 -7.48
CA ASN A 52 -10.48 -4.60 -8.67
C ASN A 52 -11.59 -3.60 -8.30
N ALA A 53 -12.47 -3.93 -7.35
CA ALA A 53 -13.46 -2.98 -6.83
C ALA A 53 -12.81 -1.73 -6.23
N ALA A 54 -11.76 -1.88 -5.42
CA ALA A 54 -11.02 -0.75 -4.87
C ALA A 54 -10.34 0.11 -5.96
N LEU A 55 -9.87 -0.51 -7.04
CA LEU A 55 -9.30 0.19 -8.19
C LEU A 55 -10.37 0.94 -9.02
N VAL A 56 -11.56 0.36 -9.18
CA VAL A 56 -12.69 1.03 -9.85
C VAL A 56 -13.14 2.26 -9.05
N ASP A 57 -13.18 2.15 -7.73
CA ASP A 57 -13.49 3.29 -6.86
C ASP A 57 -12.43 4.41 -6.98
N ASP A 58 -11.16 4.09 -7.24
CA ASP A 58 -10.06 5.04 -7.50
C ASP A 58 -10.04 5.57 -8.95
N THR A 59 -11.20 5.94 -9.51
CA THR A 59 -11.32 6.54 -10.86
C THR A 59 -11.94 7.94 -10.87
N LEU A 60 -12.39 8.46 -9.73
CA LEU A 60 -13.01 9.79 -9.67
C LEU A 60 -11.94 10.90 -9.90
N ASP A 61 -12.24 11.78 -10.85
CA ASP A 61 -11.43 12.95 -11.26
C ASP A 61 -9.99 12.64 -11.76
N ASP A 62 -9.78 11.48 -12.42
CA ASP A 62 -8.44 11.00 -12.85
C ASP A 62 -7.43 10.93 -11.68
N GLY A 63 -7.91 10.90 -10.43
CA GLY A 63 -7.11 11.15 -9.23
C GLY A 63 -5.98 10.15 -8.98
N TYR A 64 -6.18 8.88 -9.39
CA TYR A 64 -5.25 7.76 -9.26
C TYR A 64 -4.40 7.81 -7.98
N ILE A 65 -5.06 7.98 -6.81
CA ILE A 65 -4.34 8.12 -5.54
C ILE A 65 -3.87 6.76 -5.02
N LEU A 66 -4.43 5.66 -5.53
CA LEU A 66 -4.11 4.30 -5.11
C LEU A 66 -3.12 3.63 -6.06
N LYS A 67 -1.99 3.17 -5.50
CA LYS A 67 -1.04 2.25 -6.14
C LYS A 67 -1.05 0.93 -5.39
N ILE A 68 -1.23 -0.18 -6.10
CA ILE A 68 -1.14 -1.53 -5.54
C ILE A 68 0.08 -2.24 -6.14
N SER A 69 1.00 -2.67 -5.28
CA SER A 69 2.20 -3.43 -5.65
C SER A 69 2.20 -4.76 -4.92
N ILE A 70 2.03 -5.85 -5.68
CA ILE A 70 1.92 -7.22 -5.16
C ILE A 70 3.24 -7.93 -5.45
N TYR A 71 3.93 -8.37 -4.40
CA TYR A 71 5.21 -9.05 -4.47
C TYR A 71 5.03 -10.53 -4.19
N VAL A 72 5.39 -11.39 -5.15
CA VAL A 72 5.19 -12.84 -5.05
C VAL A 72 6.55 -13.54 -5.08
N GLU A 73 6.90 -14.27 -4.02
CA GLU A 73 8.19 -14.97 -3.91
C GLU A 73 8.35 -16.00 -5.04
N ASN A 74 7.33 -16.83 -5.27
CA ASN A 74 7.33 -17.86 -6.29
C ASN A 74 6.30 -17.55 -7.38
N LEU A 75 6.64 -16.61 -8.27
CA LEU A 75 5.79 -16.28 -9.41
C LEU A 75 5.97 -17.32 -10.55
N PRO A 76 4.96 -18.14 -10.88
CA PRO A 76 4.93 -18.84 -12.17
C PRO A 76 4.82 -17.80 -13.29
N LYS A 77 5.50 -18.00 -14.42
CA LYS A 77 5.48 -17.04 -15.53
C LYS A 77 4.04 -16.82 -16.01
N GLY A 78 3.55 -15.58 -15.96
CA GLY A 78 2.54 -15.10 -16.91
C GLY A 78 1.15 -14.70 -16.40
N ASP A 79 0.95 -14.35 -15.12
CA ASP A 79 -0.35 -13.82 -14.69
C ASP A 79 -0.26 -12.34 -14.28
N ASP A 80 -0.92 -11.50 -15.06
CA ASP A 80 -1.30 -10.14 -14.68
C ASP A 80 -2.69 -10.21 -14.02
N LEU A 81 -2.78 -9.94 -12.71
CA LEU A 81 -4.03 -10.01 -11.94
C LEU A 81 -4.95 -8.81 -12.21
N SER A 82 -4.43 -7.71 -12.74
CA SER A 82 -5.22 -6.52 -13.09
C SER A 82 -4.39 -5.51 -13.90
N PRO A 83 -4.99 -4.73 -14.81
CA PRO A 83 -4.28 -3.67 -15.55
C PRO A 83 -3.67 -2.58 -14.65
N ARG A 84 -4.12 -2.45 -13.39
CA ARG A 84 -3.70 -1.40 -12.45
C ARG A 84 -3.00 -1.91 -11.19
N ALA A 85 -2.94 -3.22 -10.97
CA ALA A 85 -2.15 -3.82 -9.89
C ALA A 85 -0.89 -4.45 -10.47
N THR A 86 0.29 -3.97 -10.05
CA THR A 86 1.55 -4.51 -10.57
C THR A 86 1.94 -5.73 -9.76
N ILE A 87 2.07 -6.89 -10.42
CA ILE A 87 2.68 -8.08 -9.83
C ILE A 87 4.18 -8.06 -10.10
N ILE A 88 4.97 -8.22 -9.04
CA ILE A 88 6.42 -8.18 -9.07
C ILE A 88 6.95 -9.49 -8.46
N LYS A 89 7.85 -10.16 -9.17
CA LYS A 89 8.50 -11.36 -8.67
C LYS A 89 9.53 -11.00 -7.60
N GLY A 90 9.52 -11.71 -6.49
CA GLY A 90 10.50 -11.60 -5.40
C GLY A 90 9.94 -10.92 -4.16
N SER A 91 10.83 -10.38 -3.34
CA SER A 91 10.49 -9.65 -2.12
C SER A 91 10.51 -8.13 -2.34
N PRO A 92 9.63 -7.37 -1.68
CA PRO A 92 9.66 -5.92 -1.75
C PRO A 92 10.94 -5.35 -1.13
N ASN A 93 11.58 -4.40 -1.78
CA ASN A 93 12.60 -3.56 -1.14
C ASN A 93 11.88 -2.46 -0.35
N LEU A 94 11.51 -2.76 0.88
CA LEU A 94 10.69 -1.88 1.72
C LEU A 94 11.40 -0.56 2.03
N GLU A 95 12.73 -0.57 2.13
CA GLU A 95 13.52 0.63 2.37
C GLU A 95 13.44 1.60 1.18
N ALA A 96 13.67 1.08 -0.04
CA ALA A 96 13.58 1.89 -1.26
C ALA A 96 12.17 2.44 -1.46
N ILE A 97 11.15 1.60 -1.29
CA ILE A 97 9.75 2.01 -1.41
C ILE A 97 9.43 3.11 -0.39
N THR A 98 9.79 2.91 0.89
CA THR A 98 9.50 3.90 1.93
C THR A 98 10.20 5.22 1.65
N ARG A 99 11.47 5.19 1.22
CA ARG A 99 12.22 6.39 0.84
C ARG A 99 11.54 7.14 -0.30
N GLU A 100 11.12 6.45 -1.36
CA GLU A 100 10.45 7.07 -2.51
C GLU A 100 9.10 7.70 -2.16
N GLU A 101 8.35 7.07 -1.26
CA GLU A 101 7.09 7.59 -0.75
C GLU A 101 7.31 8.80 0.18
N VAL A 102 8.33 8.76 1.05
CA VAL A 102 8.73 9.90 1.92
C VAL A 102 9.20 11.10 1.10
N GLU A 103 9.93 10.87 0.01
CA GLU A 103 10.35 11.93 -0.92
C GLU A 103 9.18 12.48 -1.76
N GLY A 104 7.99 11.87 -1.69
CA GLY A 104 6.79 12.33 -2.37
C GLY A 104 6.85 12.22 -3.89
N ARG A 105 7.73 11.36 -4.45
CA ARG A 105 7.98 11.26 -5.89
C ARG A 105 6.73 10.97 -6.72
N TYR A 106 5.75 10.31 -6.11
CA TYR A 106 4.54 9.83 -6.76
C TYR A 106 3.27 10.54 -6.28
N VAL A 107 3.38 11.60 -5.48
CA VAL A 107 2.25 12.48 -5.14
C VAL A 107 1.99 13.38 -6.34
N ARG A 108 0.81 13.24 -6.94
CA ARG A 108 0.37 14.08 -8.05
C ARG A 108 0.35 15.55 -7.60
N LYS A 109 1.23 16.38 -8.15
CA LYS A 109 1.28 17.84 -7.97
C LYS A 109 0.11 18.53 -8.69
N VAL A 110 -1.12 18.13 -8.40
CA VAL A 110 -2.32 18.64 -9.09
C VAL A 110 -2.72 20.03 -8.59
N GLN A 111 -2.07 20.55 -7.55
CA GLN A 111 -2.22 21.95 -7.17
C GLN A 111 -0.84 22.60 -7.09
N LYS A 112 -0.70 23.75 -7.77
CA LYS A 112 0.45 24.68 -7.78
C LYS A 112 0.75 25.29 -6.41
N GLU A 113 0.46 24.58 -5.33
CA GLU A 113 0.93 24.89 -4.01
C GLU A 113 2.00 23.85 -3.72
N ALA A 114 3.27 24.27 -3.80
CA ALA A 114 4.36 23.58 -3.14
C ALA A 114 4.11 23.64 -1.63
N LYS A 115 3.08 22.91 -1.16
CA LYS A 115 2.72 22.82 0.24
C LYS A 115 3.56 21.72 0.84
N GLU A 116 4.38 22.18 1.76
CA GLU A 116 5.06 21.47 2.84
C GLU A 116 4.67 20.00 2.98
N ARG A 117 5.71 19.15 2.98
CA ARG A 117 5.79 17.81 3.56
C ARG A 117 4.56 17.44 4.43
N GLU A 118 3.67 16.64 3.85
CA GLU A 118 2.50 16.11 4.56
C GLU A 118 2.91 14.90 5.41
N ASP A 119 2.19 14.68 6.52
CA ASP A 119 2.46 13.57 7.43
C ASP A 119 2.18 12.23 6.74
N MET A 120 3.05 11.25 6.96
CA MET A 120 2.93 9.92 6.37
C MET A 120 2.62 8.89 7.45
N ILE A 121 1.61 8.06 7.22
CA ILE A 121 1.30 6.91 8.07
C ILE A 121 1.60 5.59 7.37
N VAL A 122 2.34 4.73 8.05
CA VAL A 122 2.64 3.37 7.63
C VAL A 122 1.78 2.42 8.45
N LEU A 123 0.72 1.89 7.84
CA LEU A 123 -0.09 0.80 8.41
C LEU A 123 0.56 -0.55 8.07
N VAL A 124 0.82 -1.40 9.07
CA VAL A 124 1.43 -2.73 8.86
C VAL A 124 0.59 -3.85 9.46
N SER A 125 0.31 -4.85 8.64
CA SER A 125 -0.32 -6.12 9.03
C SER A 125 0.40 -7.25 8.31
N ALA A 126 1.46 -7.77 8.92
CA ALA A 126 2.40 -8.67 8.25
C ALA A 126 3.16 -9.56 9.26
N SER A 127 3.90 -10.51 8.71
CA SER A 127 4.75 -11.41 9.46
C SER A 127 5.78 -10.66 10.30
N VAL A 128 6.31 -11.35 11.32
CA VAL A 128 7.30 -10.77 12.25
C VAL A 128 8.51 -10.20 11.51
N GLN A 129 8.95 -10.85 10.45
CA GLN A 129 10.08 -10.39 9.63
C GLN A 129 9.77 -9.03 8.98
N VAL A 130 8.65 -8.93 8.27
CA VAL A 130 8.24 -7.70 7.58
C VAL A 130 7.98 -6.56 8.58
N ARG A 131 7.36 -6.87 9.73
CA ARG A 131 7.12 -5.88 10.78
C ARG A 131 8.41 -5.35 11.39
N SER A 132 9.37 -6.23 11.64
CA SER A 132 10.66 -5.85 12.23
C SER A 132 11.46 -4.98 11.27
N GLU A 133 11.50 -5.37 9.99
CA GLU A 133 12.11 -4.57 8.92
C GLU A 133 11.45 -3.17 8.83
N MET A 134 10.11 -3.09 8.80
CA MET A 134 9.42 -1.80 8.77
C MET A 134 9.67 -0.94 10.01
N ARG A 135 9.83 -1.55 11.19
CA ARG A 135 10.16 -0.83 12.42
C ARG A 135 11.55 -0.20 12.34
N GLU A 136 12.52 -0.91 11.77
CA GLU A 136 13.87 -0.39 11.56
C GLU A 136 13.88 0.73 10.53
N ILE A 137 13.18 0.55 9.41
CA ILE A 137 13.10 1.56 8.36
C ILE A 137 12.45 2.84 8.90
N VAL A 138 11.28 2.76 9.55
CA VAL A 138 10.55 3.95 10.01
C VAL A 138 11.32 4.69 11.13
N ARG A 139 12.14 3.99 11.93
CA ARG A 139 13.01 4.64 12.92
C ARG A 139 13.95 5.67 12.29
N ASN A 140 14.45 5.40 11.08
CA ASN A 140 15.31 6.34 10.34
C ASN A 140 14.56 7.57 9.82
N TYR A 141 13.22 7.55 9.89
CA TYR A 141 12.32 8.59 9.43
C TYR A 141 11.45 9.16 10.56
N LEU A 142 11.88 9.13 11.83
CA LEU A 142 11.10 9.75 12.91
C LEU A 142 11.09 11.28 12.82
N ASP A 143 12.23 11.89 12.45
CA ASP A 143 12.30 13.31 12.07
C ASP A 143 11.52 13.62 10.78
N HIS A 144 11.08 12.54 10.11
CA HIS A 144 10.22 12.35 8.93
C HIS A 144 8.82 12.97 8.95
N ARG A 145 8.25 13.07 10.17
CA ARG A 145 6.78 12.96 10.40
C ARG A 145 6.19 11.67 9.81
N VAL A 146 6.93 10.57 9.90
CA VAL A 146 6.46 9.24 9.51
C VAL A 146 6.06 8.47 10.76
N GLU A 147 4.78 8.06 10.83
CA GLU A 147 4.26 7.23 11.92
C GLU A 147 4.10 5.78 11.47
N LEU A 148 4.48 4.83 12.33
CA LEU A 148 4.22 3.40 12.15
C LEU A 148 3.07 2.96 13.05
N LYS A 149 2.05 2.33 12.46
CA LYS A 149 0.94 1.73 13.18
C LYS A 149 0.75 0.28 12.76
N GLU A 150 1.01 -0.63 13.70
CA GLU A 150 0.70 -2.05 13.56
C GLU A 150 -0.80 -2.27 13.81
N LEU A 151 -1.47 -3.03 12.94
CA LEU A 151 -2.89 -3.37 13.09
C LEU A 151 -3.09 -4.51 14.11
N ASP A 152 -4.32 -4.64 14.63
CA ASP A 152 -4.64 -5.63 15.67
C ASP A 152 -4.43 -7.08 15.19
N TYR A 153 -4.80 -7.36 13.93
CA TYR A 153 -4.53 -8.65 13.31
C TYR A 153 -3.15 -8.65 12.67
N GLN A 154 -2.37 -9.69 12.93
CA GLN A 154 -1.07 -9.96 12.33
C GLN A 154 -1.02 -11.43 11.91
N PRO A 155 -0.63 -11.75 10.67
CA PRO A 155 -0.43 -13.12 10.26
C PRO A 155 0.82 -13.71 10.91
N ASP A 156 0.77 -15.00 11.26
CA ASP A 156 1.90 -15.73 11.82
C ASP A 156 3.02 -15.98 10.79
N GLU A 157 2.67 -15.95 9.49
CA GLU A 157 3.55 -16.24 8.35
C GLU A 157 3.70 -15.09 7.33
#